data_AF-A0A3D8S1G9-F1
#
_entry.id   AF-A0A3D8S1G9-F1
#
_cell.length_a   1.000
_cell.length_b   1.000
_cell.length_c   1.000
_cell.angle_alpha   90.00
_cell.angle_beta   90.00
_cell.angle_gamma   90.00
#
_symmetry.space_group_name_H-M   'P 1'
#
loop_
_entity.id
_entity.type
_entity.pdbx_description
1 polymer ?
#
loop_
_entity_poly.entity_id
_entity_poly.type
_entity_poly.pdbx_seq_one_letter_code
_entity_poly.pdbx_strand_id
1 'polypeptide(L)'
;MYLRKDHAELSIPALYEFIHQNPLGVLTTGLSSESYPFLQSTHLPWVLDQTEDTATAVGSKLRGHLARANPHTKALVEAAQKISPEGTGPVQLKDEVMILFTSPVQHYVTPKFYVKTKPSTGKVVPTWNYAAVQAYGTATIYFSTGTETGEFLSKQISDLSALAEEDVMGYDGKEGRKGPWTVDESPETYVNLLKKAILGIEIEITRLEGKWKMSQELGAEDRQGAIEGFRALEKPLGNQMADLVQERGILKHGAIEK
;
A
#
# COMPACT_ATOMS: atom_id res chain seq x y z
N MET A 1 8.39 -4.51 10.12
CA MET A 1 7.42 -5.51 10.64
C MET A 1 8.12 -6.81 11.10
N TYR A 2 7.57 -7.60 12.05
CA TYR A 2 8.11 -8.95 12.32
C TYR A 2 7.74 -9.94 11.20
N LEU A 3 8.76 -10.37 10.47
CA LEU A 3 8.68 -11.25 9.30
C LEU A 3 9.18 -12.67 9.64
N ARG A 4 8.28 -13.51 10.14
CA ARG A 4 8.55 -14.96 10.22
C ARG A 4 8.76 -15.49 8.80
N LYS A 5 9.77 -16.34 8.60
CA LYS A 5 10.14 -16.91 7.28
C LYS A 5 8.94 -17.45 6.49
N ASP A 6 8.01 -18.12 7.17
CA ASP A 6 6.81 -18.70 6.54
C ASP A 6 5.83 -17.67 5.96
N HIS A 7 5.92 -16.41 6.40
CA HIS A 7 4.99 -15.34 6.08
C HIS A 7 5.65 -14.19 5.30
N ALA A 8 6.98 -14.18 5.20
CA ALA A 8 7.71 -13.13 4.50
C ALA A 8 7.55 -13.30 2.98
N GLU A 9 7.21 -12.23 2.28
CA GLU A 9 7.28 -12.16 0.82
C GLU A 9 8.48 -11.28 0.45
N LEU A 10 9.36 -11.83 -0.39
CA LEU A 10 10.62 -11.20 -0.79
C LEU A 10 10.66 -10.89 -2.28
N SER A 11 9.68 -11.37 -3.06
CA SER A 11 9.58 -11.09 -4.49
C SER A 11 9.13 -9.64 -4.70
N ILE A 12 10.06 -8.77 -5.11
CA ILE A 12 9.76 -7.37 -5.43
C ILE A 12 8.59 -7.22 -6.43
N PRO A 13 8.52 -8.01 -7.53
CA PRO A 13 7.34 -8.00 -8.40
C PRO A 13 6.02 -8.28 -7.66
N ALA A 14 6.00 -9.24 -6.72
CA ALA A 14 4.80 -9.53 -5.95
C ALA A 14 4.44 -8.40 -4.96
N LEU A 15 5.44 -7.69 -4.44
CA LEU A 15 5.21 -6.52 -3.59
C LEU A 15 4.67 -5.32 -4.38
N TYR A 16 5.19 -5.10 -5.59
CA TYR A 16 4.68 -4.06 -6.50
C TYR A 16 3.25 -4.34 -6.93
N GLU A 17 2.95 -5.58 -7.34
CA GLU A 17 1.58 -5.98 -7.68
C GLU A 17 0.64 -5.78 -6.49
N PHE A 18 1.09 -6.10 -5.28
CA PHE A 18 0.29 -5.87 -4.09
C PHE A 18 0.00 -4.38 -3.86
N ILE A 19 1.01 -3.50 -4.02
CA ILE A 19 0.81 -2.05 -3.90
C ILE A 19 -0.16 -1.55 -4.97
N HIS A 20 -0.01 -2.03 -6.21
CA HIS A 20 -0.88 -1.67 -7.33
C HIS A 20 -2.35 -2.05 -7.08
N GLN A 21 -2.59 -3.26 -6.57
CA GLN A 21 -3.94 -3.73 -6.23
C GLN A 21 -4.53 -3.10 -4.97
N ASN A 22 -3.69 -2.48 -4.13
CA ASN A 22 -4.10 -1.89 -2.86
C ASN A 22 -3.54 -0.46 -2.73
N PRO A 23 -3.86 0.47 -3.65
CA PRO A 23 -3.13 1.74 -3.78
C PRO A 23 -3.43 2.75 -2.67
N LEU A 24 -4.47 2.53 -1.86
CA LEU A 24 -4.77 3.34 -0.68
C LEU A 24 -3.87 2.93 0.50
N GLY A 25 -2.74 3.61 0.63
CA GLY A 25 -1.75 3.39 1.69
C GLY A 25 -1.85 4.38 2.84
N VAL A 26 -1.28 4.04 3.99
CA VAL A 26 -1.21 4.92 5.17
C VAL A 26 0.20 5.48 5.31
N LEU A 27 0.38 6.76 4.95
CA LEU A 27 1.61 7.50 5.23
C LEU A 27 1.75 7.68 6.74
N THR A 28 2.91 7.38 7.29
CA THR A 28 3.27 7.65 8.69
C THR A 28 4.61 8.37 8.75
N THR A 29 4.65 9.47 9.48
CA THR A 29 5.86 10.25 9.72
C THR A 29 6.07 10.49 11.22
N GLY A 30 7.33 10.66 11.62
CA GLY A 30 7.73 11.08 12.95
C GLY A 30 8.45 12.43 12.85
N LEU A 31 7.70 13.54 12.86
CA LEU A 31 8.24 14.89 12.62
C LEU A 31 8.15 15.74 13.88
N SER A 32 9.30 16.26 14.34
CA SER A 32 9.32 17.22 15.45
C SER A 32 8.69 18.54 15.03
N SER A 33 7.57 18.90 15.66
CA SER A 33 6.82 20.14 15.45
C SER A 33 6.40 20.72 16.81
N GLU A 34 6.36 22.05 16.89
CA GLU A 34 5.81 22.76 18.06
C GLU A 34 4.26 22.84 17.99
N SER A 35 3.71 22.69 16.78
CA SER A 35 2.28 22.90 16.50
C SER A 35 1.51 21.60 16.24
N TYR A 36 2.20 20.51 15.90
CA TYR A 36 1.58 19.24 15.48
C TYR A 36 2.16 18.03 16.23
N PRO A 37 1.38 16.93 16.37
CA PRO A 37 1.87 15.70 16.98
C PRO A 37 3.10 15.15 16.26
N PHE A 38 4.01 14.55 17.05
CA PHE A 38 5.22 13.91 16.51
C PHE A 38 4.89 12.80 15.51
N LEU A 39 4.04 11.84 15.92
CA LEU A 39 3.56 10.79 15.02
C LEU A 39 2.24 11.22 14.38
N GLN A 40 2.19 11.18 13.06
CA GLN A 40 0.99 11.43 12.29
C GLN A 40 0.83 10.36 11.21
N SER A 41 -0.44 9.99 10.96
CA SER A 41 -0.79 9.06 9.91
C SER A 41 -1.88 9.63 9.01
N THR A 42 -1.80 9.41 7.72
CA THR A 42 -2.81 9.85 6.74
C THR A 42 -2.98 8.80 5.65
N HIS A 43 -4.23 8.46 5.34
CA HIS A 43 -4.56 7.61 4.21
C HIS A 43 -4.42 8.42 2.93
N LEU A 44 -3.63 7.93 1.98
CA LEU A 44 -3.39 8.54 0.68
C LEU A 44 -3.46 7.48 -0.41
N PRO A 45 -4.09 7.79 -1.55
CA PRO A 45 -3.90 6.98 -2.74
C PRO A 45 -2.51 7.25 -3.32
N TRP A 46 -1.81 6.20 -3.71
CA TRP A 46 -0.44 6.25 -4.22
C TRP A 46 -0.35 5.72 -5.65
N VAL A 47 0.48 6.37 -6.45
CA VAL A 47 0.95 5.85 -7.74
C VAL A 47 2.36 5.32 -7.54
N LEU A 48 2.61 4.08 -7.95
CA LEU A 48 3.93 3.45 -7.91
C LEU A 48 4.62 3.59 -9.27
N ASP A 49 5.75 4.28 -9.31
CA ASP A 49 6.69 4.25 -10.44
C ASP A 49 7.78 3.22 -10.13
N GLN A 50 7.68 2.05 -10.76
CA GLN A 50 8.65 0.97 -10.59
C GLN A 50 9.88 1.14 -11.49
N THR A 51 11.04 0.74 -10.99
CA THR A 51 12.28 0.60 -11.76
C THR A 51 12.23 -0.61 -12.69
N GLU A 52 13.04 -0.60 -13.75
CA GLU A 52 13.23 -1.77 -14.61
C GLU A 52 13.93 -2.93 -13.87
N ASP A 53 14.80 -2.62 -12.92
CA ASP A 53 15.40 -3.62 -12.04
C ASP A 53 14.36 -4.11 -11.03
N THR A 54 13.95 -5.37 -11.19
CA THR A 54 13.01 -6.05 -10.30
C THR A 54 13.68 -6.89 -9.22
N ALA A 55 15.02 -6.87 -9.11
CA ALA A 55 15.73 -7.54 -8.02
C ALA A 55 15.73 -6.72 -6.72
N THR A 56 15.54 -5.41 -6.84
CA THR A 56 15.52 -4.47 -5.71
C THR A 56 14.37 -3.48 -5.85
N ALA A 57 13.89 -2.96 -4.72
CA ALA A 57 12.94 -1.86 -4.72
C ALA A 57 13.57 -0.47 -4.76
N VAL A 58 14.90 -0.41 -4.61
CA VAL A 58 15.64 0.85 -4.54
C VAL A 58 15.54 1.59 -5.86
N GLY A 59 15.19 2.88 -5.78
CA GLY A 59 15.02 3.77 -6.93
C GLY A 59 13.60 3.82 -7.47
N SER A 60 12.70 2.94 -7.01
CA SER A 60 11.26 3.07 -7.27
C SER A 60 10.65 4.16 -6.41
N LYS A 61 9.55 4.75 -6.89
CA LYS A 61 8.95 5.94 -6.28
C LYS A 61 7.46 5.76 -6.02
N LEU A 62 6.99 6.29 -4.90
CA LEU A 62 5.56 6.47 -4.64
C LEU A 62 5.21 7.95 -4.75
N ARG A 63 4.24 8.30 -5.59
CA ARG A 63 3.75 9.67 -5.75
C ARG A 63 2.35 9.81 -5.19
N GLY A 64 2.16 10.82 -4.35
CA GLY A 64 0.89 11.17 -3.74
C GLY A 64 0.70 12.68 -3.64
N HIS A 65 -0.46 13.09 -3.14
CA HIS A 65 -0.72 14.47 -2.75
C HIS A 65 -1.60 14.52 -1.51
N LEU A 66 -1.50 15.64 -0.77
CA LEU A 66 -2.31 15.88 0.42
C LEU A 66 -2.97 17.25 0.33
N ALA A 67 -4.19 17.38 0.86
CA ALA A 67 -4.82 18.68 1.05
C ALA A 67 -3.98 19.56 1.99
N ARG A 68 -3.73 20.82 1.62
CA ARG A 68 -2.98 21.79 2.45
C ARG A 68 -3.61 22.05 3.81
N ALA A 69 -4.93 21.83 3.92
CA ALA A 69 -5.65 21.94 5.19
C ALA A 69 -5.30 20.84 6.20
N ASN A 70 -4.74 19.70 5.74
CA ASN A 70 -4.38 18.57 6.60
C ASN A 70 -3.26 18.98 7.59
N PRO A 71 -3.43 18.79 8.92
CA PRO A 71 -2.37 19.02 9.90
C PRO A 71 -1.05 18.31 9.56
N HIS A 72 -1.11 17.10 8.98
CA HIS A 72 0.07 16.36 8.55
C HIS A 72 0.84 17.10 7.45
N THR A 73 0.13 17.72 6.51
CA THR A 73 0.73 18.59 5.49
C THR A 73 1.44 19.78 6.12
N LYS A 74 0.86 20.40 7.14
CA LYS A 74 1.49 21.53 7.82
C LYS A 74 2.77 21.12 8.55
N ALA A 75 2.78 19.97 9.21
CA ALA A 75 3.98 19.41 9.82
C ALA A 75 5.08 19.07 8.80
N LEU A 76 4.71 18.51 7.63
CA LEU A 76 5.64 18.27 6.52
C LEU A 76 6.26 19.56 6.01
N VAL A 77 5.46 20.62 5.86
CA VAL A 77 5.95 21.94 5.44
C VAL A 77 6.88 22.56 6.49
N GLU A 78 6.53 22.50 7.78
CA GLU A 78 7.42 22.95 8.85
C GLU A 78 8.76 22.21 8.84
N ALA A 79 8.74 20.89 8.64
CA ALA A 79 9.95 20.07 8.53
C ALA A 79 10.79 20.45 7.30
N ALA A 80 10.15 20.66 6.13
CA ALA A 80 10.82 21.11 4.92
C ALA A 80 11.44 22.51 5.08
N GLN A 81 10.72 23.46 5.68
CA GLN A 81 11.19 24.83 5.92
C GLN A 81 12.37 24.89 6.91
N LYS A 82 12.44 23.96 7.88
CA LYS A 82 13.63 23.83 8.74
C LYS A 82 14.88 23.42 7.96
N ILE A 83 14.73 22.70 6.85
CA ILE A 83 15.84 22.25 5.99
C ILE A 83 16.20 23.34 4.98
N SER A 84 15.20 23.97 4.36
CA SER A 84 15.38 25.04 3.38
C SER A 84 14.44 26.21 3.68
N PRO A 85 14.84 27.17 4.55
CA PRO A 85 13.98 28.27 4.97
C PRO A 85 13.57 29.20 3.82
N GLU A 86 14.48 29.41 2.87
CA GLU A 86 14.27 30.25 1.67
C GLU A 86 13.90 29.42 0.43
N GLY A 87 13.76 28.09 0.60
CA GLY A 87 13.56 27.16 -0.51
C GLY A 87 12.24 27.39 -1.23
N THR A 88 12.32 27.75 -2.51
CA THR A 88 11.17 27.82 -3.41
C THR A 88 10.95 26.53 -4.20
N GLY A 89 11.83 25.54 -4.04
CA GLY A 89 11.78 24.24 -4.73
C GLY A 89 11.35 23.09 -3.81
N PRO A 90 11.29 21.87 -4.34
CA PRO A 90 11.02 20.67 -3.55
C PRO A 90 12.12 20.44 -2.52
N VAL A 91 11.74 19.90 -1.36
CA VAL A 91 12.68 19.65 -0.26
C VAL A 91 12.59 18.20 0.15
N GLN A 92 13.71 17.49 0.10
CA GLN A 92 13.82 16.13 0.63
C GLN A 92 13.99 16.18 2.16
N LEU A 93 13.15 15.43 2.86
CA LEU A 93 13.23 15.23 4.30
C LEU A 93 14.40 14.30 4.65
N LYS A 94 14.97 14.48 5.84
CA LYS A 94 16.10 13.69 6.33
C LYS A 94 15.67 12.37 6.96
N ASP A 95 14.54 12.38 7.64
CA ASP A 95 14.03 11.22 8.37
C ASP A 95 13.27 10.27 7.45
N GLU A 96 13.40 8.97 7.70
CA GLU A 96 12.67 7.92 6.99
C GLU A 96 11.15 8.05 7.27
N VAL A 97 10.35 7.81 6.24
CA VAL A 97 8.89 7.68 6.35
C VAL A 97 8.45 6.26 6.02
N MET A 98 7.26 5.87 6.47
CA MET A 98 6.69 4.55 6.19
C MET A 98 5.30 4.69 5.58
N ILE A 99 5.02 3.91 4.55
CA ILE A 99 3.69 3.75 3.95
C ILE A 99 3.25 2.31 4.16
N LEU A 100 2.11 2.12 4.82
CA LEU A 100 1.51 0.81 5.03
C LEU A 100 0.37 0.57 4.03
N PHE A 101 0.53 -0.44 3.19
CA PHE A 101 -0.52 -0.96 2.31
C PHE A 101 -1.07 -2.25 2.94
N THR A 102 -2.40 -2.37 3.03
CA THR A 102 -3.07 -3.52 3.67
C THR A 102 -4.12 -4.08 2.73
N SER A 103 -4.17 -5.41 2.63
CA SER A 103 -5.22 -6.06 1.85
C SER A 103 -6.57 -5.92 2.55
N PRO A 104 -7.66 -5.65 1.82
CA PRO A 104 -9.00 -5.73 2.38
C PRO A 104 -9.38 -7.18 2.76
N VAL A 105 -8.70 -8.18 2.20
CA VAL A 105 -8.96 -9.60 2.45
C VAL A 105 -8.17 -10.07 3.68
N GLN A 106 -8.81 -9.98 4.84
CA GLN A 106 -8.24 -10.36 6.13
C GLN A 106 -9.32 -10.97 7.03
N HIS A 107 -8.96 -11.95 7.86
CA HIS A 107 -9.94 -12.66 8.68
C HIS A 107 -9.33 -13.36 9.90
N TYR A 108 -10.11 -13.42 10.97
CA TYR A 108 -9.83 -14.25 12.14
C TYR A 108 -9.89 -15.75 11.77
N VAL A 109 -8.90 -16.52 12.19
CA VAL A 109 -8.82 -17.98 12.03
C VAL A 109 -9.12 -18.63 13.38
N THR A 110 -10.23 -19.38 13.44
CA THR A 110 -10.58 -20.14 14.62
C THR A 110 -9.81 -21.46 14.68
N PRO A 111 -9.32 -21.90 15.85
CA PRO A 111 -8.70 -23.21 16.01
C PRO A 111 -9.67 -24.36 15.74
N LYS A 112 -10.99 -24.11 15.67
CA LYS A 112 -11.98 -25.11 15.28
C LYS A 112 -11.75 -25.65 13.86
N PHE A 113 -11.03 -24.92 13.01
CA PHE A 113 -10.68 -25.37 11.67
C PHE A 113 -9.50 -26.35 11.62
N TYR A 114 -8.75 -26.50 12.73
CA TYR A 114 -7.57 -27.38 12.76
C TYR A 114 -7.99 -28.82 13.07
N VAL A 115 -8.31 -29.57 12.02
CA VAL A 115 -8.89 -30.93 12.11
C VAL A 115 -7.91 -32.01 12.59
N LYS A 116 -6.60 -31.78 12.53
CA LYS A 116 -5.57 -32.71 13.00
C LYS A 116 -5.03 -32.31 14.37
N THR A 117 -4.47 -31.11 14.51
CA THR A 117 -3.70 -30.75 15.72
C THR A 117 -4.60 -30.55 16.93
N LYS A 118 -5.80 -30.00 16.74
CA LYS A 118 -6.75 -29.76 17.84
C LYS A 118 -7.23 -31.06 18.52
N PRO A 119 -7.77 -32.07 17.81
CA PRO A 119 -8.20 -33.30 18.47
C PRO A 119 -7.04 -34.14 18.99
N SER A 120 -5.86 -34.07 18.37
CA SER A 120 -4.70 -34.89 18.77
C SER A 120 -3.97 -34.37 20.01
N THR A 121 -3.74 -33.06 20.11
CA THR A 121 -2.93 -32.48 21.20
C THR A 121 -3.63 -31.38 21.98
N GLY A 122 -4.65 -30.75 21.39
CA GLY A 122 -5.30 -29.56 21.95
C GLY A 122 -4.41 -28.30 21.97
N LYS A 123 -3.14 -28.38 21.55
CA LYS A 123 -2.17 -27.27 21.61
C LYS A 123 -2.34 -26.33 20.41
N VAL A 124 -3.46 -25.64 20.37
CA VAL A 124 -3.83 -24.72 19.29
C VAL A 124 -4.27 -23.37 19.83
N VAL A 125 -3.99 -22.30 19.08
CA VAL A 125 -4.35 -20.93 19.43
C VAL A 125 -4.99 -20.23 18.24
N PRO A 126 -5.93 -19.29 18.47
CA PRO A 126 -6.54 -18.52 17.40
C PRO A 126 -5.55 -17.53 16.79
N THR A 127 -5.83 -17.08 15.58
CA THR A 127 -4.97 -16.07 14.93
C THR A 127 -5.71 -15.24 13.90
N TRP A 128 -4.99 -14.36 13.21
CA TRP A 128 -5.49 -13.61 12.04
C TRP A 128 -4.66 -13.95 10.81
N ASN A 129 -5.36 -14.14 9.70
CA ASN A 129 -4.78 -14.14 8.38
C ASN A 129 -4.96 -12.77 7.73
N TYR A 130 -3.89 -12.25 7.14
CA TYR A 130 -3.85 -10.94 6.50
C TYR A 130 -2.62 -10.83 5.59
N ALA A 131 -2.66 -9.88 4.66
CA ALA A 131 -1.52 -9.48 3.86
C ALA A 131 -1.27 -7.97 3.96
N ALA A 132 0.00 -7.58 3.99
CA ALA A 132 0.42 -6.18 4.06
C ALA A 132 1.83 -5.97 3.48
N VAL A 133 2.05 -4.78 2.94
CA VAL A 133 3.37 -4.30 2.49
C VAL A 133 3.69 -2.98 3.20
N GLN A 134 4.87 -2.90 3.79
CA GLN A 134 5.43 -1.65 4.30
C GLN A 134 6.48 -1.14 3.32
N ALA A 135 6.27 0.05 2.78
CA ALA A 135 7.28 0.78 2.03
C ALA A 135 7.96 1.79 2.93
N TYR A 136 9.28 1.79 2.93
CA TYR A 136 10.13 2.73 3.65
C TYR A 136 10.94 3.55 2.66
N GLY A 137 11.17 4.82 2.98
CA GLY A 137 11.87 5.71 2.07
C GLY A 137 12.08 7.11 2.61
N THR A 138 12.62 7.98 1.77
CA THR A 138 12.78 9.41 2.04
C THR A 138 11.74 10.20 1.25
N ALA A 139 11.12 11.19 1.90
CA ALA A 139 10.05 11.98 1.29
C ALA A 139 10.59 13.28 0.71
N THR A 140 10.27 13.57 -0.55
CA THR A 140 10.44 14.89 -1.19
C THR A 140 9.11 15.62 -1.21
N ILE A 141 9.10 16.83 -0.67
CA ILE A 141 7.91 17.65 -0.43
C ILE A 141 7.81 18.76 -1.48
N TYR A 142 6.76 18.73 -2.29
CA TYR A 142 6.45 19.71 -3.34
C TYR A 142 5.37 20.68 -2.82
N PHE A 143 5.80 21.71 -2.09
CA PHE A 143 4.90 22.63 -1.36
C PHE A 143 4.86 24.05 -1.90
N SER A 144 5.75 24.43 -2.82
CA SER A 144 5.77 25.77 -3.42
C SER A 144 4.77 25.86 -4.59
N THR A 145 4.59 27.06 -5.16
CA THR A 145 3.73 27.28 -6.34
C THR A 145 4.54 27.42 -7.64
N GLY A 146 5.78 26.94 -7.66
CA GLY A 146 6.66 27.00 -8.84
C GLY A 146 6.33 25.95 -9.90
N THR A 147 6.94 26.10 -11.08
CA THR A 147 6.76 25.23 -12.25
C THR A 147 6.95 23.75 -11.93
N GLU A 148 8.03 23.41 -11.22
CA GLU A 148 8.36 22.03 -10.86
C GLU A 148 7.27 21.35 -10.00
N THR A 149 6.68 22.07 -9.04
CA THR A 149 5.54 21.55 -8.26
C THR A 149 4.29 21.42 -9.12
N GLY A 150 4.07 22.36 -10.05
CA GLY A 150 2.96 22.29 -11.01
C GLY A 150 3.06 21.06 -11.92
N GLU A 151 4.24 20.78 -12.47
CA GLU A 151 4.51 19.62 -13.32
C GLU A 151 4.34 18.30 -12.54
N PHE A 152 4.92 18.22 -11.34
CA PHE A 152 4.76 17.06 -10.45
C PHE A 152 3.28 16.76 -10.18
N LEU A 153 2.51 17.76 -9.73
CA LEU A 153 1.10 17.60 -9.42
C LEU A 153 0.28 17.26 -10.66
N SER A 154 0.60 17.82 -11.82
CA SER A 154 -0.11 17.50 -13.07
C SER A 154 0.05 16.04 -13.44
N LYS A 155 1.29 15.54 -13.44
CA LYS A 155 1.57 14.12 -13.70
C LYS A 155 0.94 13.22 -12.65
N GLN A 156 1.11 13.55 -11.37
CA GLN A 156 0.62 12.73 -10.27
C GLN A 156 -0.92 12.61 -10.27
N ILE A 157 -1.65 13.71 -10.50
CA ILE A 157 -3.13 13.66 -10.56
C ILE A 157 -3.58 12.87 -11.78
N SER A 158 -2.98 13.11 -12.96
CA SER A 158 -3.35 12.40 -14.18
C SER A 158 -3.17 10.89 -14.04
N ASP A 159 -2.00 10.44 -13.57
CA ASP A 159 -1.71 9.02 -13.43
C ASP A 159 -2.57 8.38 -12.34
N LEU A 160 -2.84 9.11 -11.24
CA LEU A 160 -3.70 8.60 -10.18
C LEU A 160 -5.15 8.46 -10.66
N SER A 161 -5.65 9.42 -11.43
CA SER A 161 -6.98 9.34 -12.03
C SER A 161 -7.08 8.15 -12.99
N ALA A 162 -6.08 7.92 -13.84
CA ALA A 162 -6.04 6.75 -14.72
C ALA A 162 -6.06 5.44 -13.91
N LEU A 163 -5.18 5.29 -12.91
CA LEU A 163 -5.15 4.13 -12.02
C LEU A 163 -6.51 3.89 -11.33
N ALA A 164 -7.13 4.96 -10.82
CA ALA A 164 -8.39 4.86 -10.10
C ALA A 164 -9.58 4.51 -11.02
N GLU A 165 -9.68 5.16 -12.18
CA GLU A 165 -10.75 4.91 -13.14
C GLU A 165 -10.61 3.52 -13.78
N GLU A 166 -9.41 3.15 -14.21
CA GLU A 166 -9.17 1.90 -14.95
C GLU A 166 -9.08 0.69 -14.01
N ASP A 167 -8.14 0.68 -13.07
CA ASP A 167 -7.80 -0.53 -12.32
C ASP A 167 -8.66 -0.71 -11.06
N VAL A 168 -8.99 0.39 -10.38
CA VAL A 168 -9.79 0.34 -9.14
C VAL A 168 -11.29 0.28 -9.46
N MET A 169 -11.78 1.16 -10.33
CA MET A 169 -13.20 1.26 -10.65
C MET A 169 -13.62 0.39 -11.85
N GLY A 170 -12.70 0.10 -12.78
CA GLY A 170 -13.01 -0.70 -13.96
C GLY A 170 -13.69 0.08 -15.09
N TYR A 171 -13.59 1.40 -15.15
CA TYR A 171 -14.07 2.23 -16.27
C TYR A 171 -13.04 2.27 -17.40
N ASP A 172 -12.52 1.12 -17.82
CA ASP A 172 -11.44 1.01 -18.81
C ASP A 172 -11.95 0.98 -20.27
N GLY A 173 -13.24 1.21 -20.50
CA GLY A 173 -13.87 1.11 -21.82
C GLY A 173 -13.99 -0.32 -22.39
N LYS A 174 -13.52 -1.35 -21.67
CA LYS A 174 -13.61 -2.75 -22.11
C LYS A 174 -14.93 -3.37 -21.69
N GLU A 175 -15.32 -4.44 -22.39
CA GLU A 175 -16.54 -5.21 -22.09
C GLU A 175 -17.84 -4.38 -22.12
N GLY A 176 -17.87 -3.32 -22.94
CA GLY A 176 -19.04 -2.43 -23.07
C GLY A 176 -19.19 -1.42 -21.92
N ARG A 177 -18.18 -1.30 -21.04
CA ARG A 177 -18.13 -0.27 -20.00
C ARG A 177 -17.85 1.11 -20.60
N LYS A 178 -18.14 2.17 -19.84
CA LYS A 178 -17.75 3.53 -20.22
C LYS A 178 -16.23 3.67 -20.13
N GLY A 179 -15.66 4.55 -20.94
CA GLY A 179 -14.24 4.91 -20.87
C GLY A 179 -13.90 5.69 -19.59
N PRO A 180 -12.60 5.80 -19.27
CA PRO A 180 -12.15 6.41 -18.03
C PRO A 180 -12.37 7.92 -18.09
N TRP A 181 -12.74 8.52 -16.96
CA TRP A 181 -12.69 9.97 -16.84
C TRP A 181 -11.25 10.46 -16.85
N THR A 182 -10.98 11.53 -17.60
CA THR A 182 -9.66 12.18 -17.65
C THR A 182 -9.69 13.57 -17.04
N VAL A 183 -8.56 14.00 -16.47
CA VAL A 183 -8.43 15.32 -15.84
C VAL A 183 -8.80 16.47 -16.78
N ASP A 184 -8.51 16.30 -18.08
CA ASP A 184 -8.76 17.30 -19.13
C ASP A 184 -10.25 17.45 -19.49
N GLU A 185 -11.12 16.56 -19.00
CA GLU A 185 -12.58 16.77 -19.06
C GLU A 185 -13.06 17.85 -18.08
N SER A 186 -12.22 18.27 -17.13
CA SER A 186 -12.47 19.44 -16.29
C SER A 186 -11.82 20.70 -16.88
N PRO A 187 -12.43 21.89 -16.69
CA PRO A 187 -11.80 23.14 -17.12
C PRO A 187 -10.41 23.34 -16.52
N GLU A 188 -9.42 23.66 -17.35
CA GLU A 188 -8.03 23.81 -16.92
C GLU A 188 -7.87 24.84 -15.78
N THR A 189 -8.60 25.96 -15.86
CA THR A 189 -8.61 26.99 -14.82
C THR A 189 -9.12 26.47 -13.47
N TYR A 190 -10.08 25.54 -13.50
CA TYR A 190 -10.63 24.89 -12.31
C TYR A 190 -9.62 23.90 -11.71
N VAL A 191 -8.99 23.06 -12.54
CA VAL A 191 -7.94 22.13 -12.10
C VAL A 191 -6.75 22.90 -11.50
N ASN A 192 -6.31 23.96 -12.15
CA ASN A 192 -5.20 24.81 -11.68
C ASN A 192 -5.54 25.53 -10.37
N LEU A 193 -6.80 25.88 -10.13
CA LEU A 193 -7.25 26.41 -8.84
C LEU A 193 -7.14 25.34 -7.75
N LEU A 194 -7.64 24.12 -7.99
CA LEU A 194 -7.60 23.04 -7.01
C LEU A 194 -6.18 22.54 -6.71
N LYS A 195 -5.27 22.55 -7.68
CA LYS A 195 -3.84 22.24 -7.46
C LYS A 195 -3.21 23.13 -6.37
N LYS A 196 -3.66 24.38 -6.23
CA LYS A 196 -3.19 25.29 -5.16
C LYS A 196 -3.62 24.84 -3.76
N ALA A 197 -4.68 24.03 -3.64
CA ALA A 197 -5.19 23.53 -2.38
C ALA A 197 -4.50 22.25 -1.90
N ILE A 198 -3.57 21.69 -2.68
CA ILE A 198 -2.84 20.47 -2.35
C ILE A 198 -1.32 20.69 -2.34
N LEU A 199 -0.63 19.74 -1.74
CA LEU A 199 0.82 19.57 -1.68
C LEU A 199 1.17 18.24 -2.34
N GLY A 200 2.23 18.21 -3.15
CA GLY A 200 2.75 16.97 -3.71
C GLY A 200 3.77 16.31 -2.79
N ILE A 201 3.79 14.99 -2.77
CA ILE A 201 4.77 14.19 -2.01
C ILE A 201 5.27 13.04 -2.89
N GLU A 202 6.59 12.88 -2.95
CA GLU A 202 7.26 11.74 -3.59
C GLU A 202 8.05 10.98 -2.54
N ILE A 203 7.96 9.66 -2.52
CA ILE A 203 8.75 8.80 -1.65
C ILE A 203 9.71 8.01 -2.51
N GLU A 204 11.02 8.23 -2.32
CA GLU A 204 12.04 7.35 -2.88
C GLU A 204 12.15 6.10 -2.01
N ILE A 205 11.75 4.95 -2.55
CA ILE A 205 11.70 3.70 -1.80
C ILE A 205 13.12 3.19 -1.57
N THR A 206 13.46 2.94 -0.32
CA THR A 206 14.73 2.35 0.10
C THR A 206 14.58 0.88 0.52
N ARG A 207 13.38 0.51 0.98
CA ARG A 207 13.06 -0.86 1.43
C ARG A 207 11.57 -1.15 1.31
N LEU A 208 11.25 -2.35 0.84
CA LEU A 208 9.91 -2.94 0.97
C LEU A 208 9.95 -4.14 1.90
N GLU A 209 8.93 -4.26 2.76
CA GLU A 209 8.73 -5.42 3.63
C GLU A 209 7.32 -5.99 3.40
N GLY A 210 7.25 -7.19 2.83
CA GLY A 210 6.00 -7.89 2.55
C GLY A 210 5.68 -8.99 3.54
N LYS A 211 4.40 -9.08 3.93
CA LYS A 211 3.89 -10.18 4.75
C LYS A 211 2.59 -10.73 4.23
N TRP A 212 2.56 -12.03 3.99
CA TRP A 212 1.38 -12.83 3.76
C TRP A 212 1.29 -13.87 4.86
N LYS A 213 0.42 -13.63 5.83
CA LYS A 213 0.11 -14.62 6.85
C LYS A 213 -1.20 -15.29 6.47
N MET A 214 -1.11 -16.44 5.81
CA MET A 214 -2.23 -17.18 5.24
C MET A 214 -2.17 -18.65 5.66
N SER A 215 -1.87 -18.89 6.94
CA SER A 215 -1.77 -20.23 7.54
C SER A 215 -0.77 -21.19 6.85
N GLN A 216 0.24 -20.67 6.14
CA GLN A 216 1.19 -21.51 5.41
C GLN A 216 2.10 -22.32 6.33
N GLU A 217 2.18 -21.96 7.62
CA GLU A 217 2.91 -22.71 8.64
C GLU A 217 2.19 -23.98 9.13
N LEU A 218 0.88 -24.11 8.86
CA LEU A 218 0.12 -25.28 9.27
C LEU A 218 0.49 -26.51 8.43
N GLY A 219 0.40 -27.69 9.04
CA GLY A 219 0.45 -28.96 8.31
C GLY A 219 -0.71 -29.08 7.31
N ALA A 220 -0.55 -29.94 6.30
CA ALA A 220 -1.48 -30.03 5.17
C ALA A 220 -2.95 -30.23 5.59
N GLU A 221 -3.22 -31.11 6.55
CA GLU A 221 -4.59 -31.40 7.01
C GLU A 221 -5.23 -30.21 7.74
N ASP A 222 -4.49 -29.51 8.62
CA ASP A 222 -5.03 -28.34 9.32
C ASP A 222 -5.21 -27.14 8.37
N ARG A 223 -4.34 -27.02 7.37
CA ARG A 223 -4.48 -26.01 6.32
C ARG A 223 -5.71 -26.31 5.45
N GLN A 224 -5.93 -27.56 5.08
CA GLN A 224 -7.12 -27.98 4.35
C GLN A 224 -8.39 -27.73 5.16
N GLY A 225 -8.38 -28.05 6.46
CA GLY A 225 -9.48 -27.72 7.37
C GLY A 225 -9.75 -26.22 7.48
N ALA A 226 -8.71 -25.36 7.42
CA ALA A 226 -8.88 -23.91 7.34
C ALA A 226 -9.55 -23.47 6.03
N ILE A 227 -9.15 -24.01 4.88
CA ILE A 227 -9.76 -23.74 3.57
C ILE A 227 -11.25 -24.11 3.60
N GLU A 228 -11.57 -25.34 4.00
CA GLU A 228 -12.95 -25.83 4.09
C GLU A 228 -13.78 -25.04 5.08
N GLY A 229 -13.23 -24.73 6.25
CA GLY A 229 -13.88 -23.92 7.27
C GLY A 229 -14.24 -22.52 6.77
N PHE A 230 -13.38 -21.90 5.96
CA PHE A 230 -13.66 -20.61 5.34
C PHE A 230 -14.72 -20.69 4.23
N ARG A 231 -14.67 -21.73 3.38
CA ARG A 231 -15.70 -21.96 2.34
C ARG A 231 -17.08 -22.20 2.95
N ALA A 232 -17.15 -22.95 4.05
CA ALA A 232 -18.38 -23.26 4.76
C ALA A 232 -19.05 -22.03 5.42
N LEU A 233 -18.37 -20.88 5.48
CA LEU A 233 -19.01 -19.62 5.89
C LEU A 233 -19.99 -19.11 4.84
N GLU A 234 -19.88 -19.54 3.59
CA GLU A 234 -20.70 -19.12 2.44
C GLU A 234 -20.76 -17.59 2.27
N LYS A 235 -19.66 -16.92 2.62
CA LYS A 235 -19.48 -15.47 2.50
C LYS A 235 -18.41 -15.15 1.46
N PRO A 236 -18.56 -14.08 0.65
CA PRO A 236 -17.56 -13.68 -0.33
C PRO A 236 -16.14 -13.56 0.26
N LEU A 237 -16.00 -12.89 1.41
CA LEU A 237 -14.72 -12.74 2.11
C LEU A 237 -14.14 -14.09 2.59
N GLY A 238 -15.00 -15.02 3.01
CA GLY A 238 -14.58 -16.38 3.40
C GLY A 238 -14.02 -17.13 2.19
N ASN A 239 -14.69 -17.04 1.04
CA ASN A 239 -14.21 -17.63 -0.21
C ASN A 239 -12.86 -17.05 -0.63
N GLN A 240 -12.72 -15.71 -0.67
CA GLN A 240 -11.45 -15.05 -0.99
C GLN A 240 -10.32 -15.45 -0.03
N MET A 241 -10.61 -15.55 1.26
CA MET A 241 -9.63 -16.02 2.25
C MET A 241 -9.23 -17.48 2.02
N ALA A 242 -10.17 -18.36 1.70
CA ALA A 242 -9.89 -19.75 1.36
C ALA A 242 -8.99 -19.86 0.12
N ASP A 243 -9.26 -19.07 -0.93
CA ASP A 243 -8.44 -18.97 -2.14
C ASP A 243 -6.99 -18.56 -1.80
N LEU A 244 -6.79 -17.51 -0.99
CA LEU A 244 -5.46 -17.05 -0.59
C LEU A 244 -4.70 -18.05 0.29
N VAL A 245 -5.38 -18.73 1.22
CA VAL A 245 -4.77 -19.80 2.03
C VAL A 245 -4.32 -20.96 1.14
N GLN A 246 -5.11 -21.32 0.14
CA GLN A 246 -4.78 -22.37 -0.81
C GLN A 246 -3.58 -21.97 -1.68
N GLU A 247 -3.65 -20.81 -2.34
CA GLU A 247 -2.58 -20.27 -3.21
C GLU A 247 -1.25 -20.19 -2.46
N ARG A 248 -1.25 -19.57 -1.28
CA ARG A 248 -0.03 -19.38 -0.49
C ARG A 248 0.48 -20.70 0.11
N GLY A 249 -0.43 -21.63 0.39
CA GLY A 249 -0.07 -23.01 0.75
C GLY A 249 0.69 -23.71 -0.39
N ILE A 250 0.22 -23.58 -1.63
CA ILE A 250 0.85 -24.15 -2.83
C ILE A 250 2.20 -23.49 -3.08
N LEU A 251 2.29 -22.16 -3.11
CA LEU A 251 3.57 -21.46 -3.36
C LEU A 251 4.67 -21.88 -2.39
N LYS A 252 4.34 -22.08 -1.12
CA LYS A 252 5.31 -22.50 -0.11
C LYS A 252 5.78 -23.95 -0.27
N HIS A 253 4.87 -24.88 -0.56
CA HIS A 253 5.18 -26.31 -0.53
C HIS A 253 5.47 -26.90 -1.92
N GLY A 254 4.90 -26.34 -2.98
CA GLY A 254 5.18 -26.71 -4.38
C GLY A 254 6.55 -26.25 -4.87
N ALA A 255 7.17 -25.26 -4.22
CA ALA A 255 8.56 -24.88 -4.46
C ALA A 255 9.58 -25.88 -3.87
N ILE A 256 9.13 -26.87 -3.09
CA ILE A 256 10.00 -27.88 -2.44
C ILE A 256 10.06 -29.18 -3.28
N GLU A 257 9.16 -29.36 -4.26
CA GLU A 257 9.08 -30.55 -5.13
C GLU A 257 9.78 -30.39 -6.50
N LYS A 258 10.51 -29.29 -6.74
CA LYS A 258 11.37 -29.09 -7.91
C LYS A 258 12.84 -28.95 -7.49
#